data_AF-A0AAE3NUL2-F1
#
_entry.id   AF-A0AAE3NUL2-F1
#
_cell.length_a   1.000
_cell.length_b   1.000
_cell.length_c   1.000
_cell.angle_alpha   90.00
_cell.angle_beta   90.00
_cell.angle_gamma   90.00
#
_symmetry.space_group_name_H-M   'P 1'
#
loop_
_entity.id
_entity.type
_entity.pdbx_description
1 polymer ?
#
loop_
_entity_poly.entity_id
_entity_poly.type
_entity_poly.pdbx_seq_one_letter_code
_entity_poly.pdbx_strand_id
1 'polypeptide(L)'
;MTLITEKYRDNVINSEAQIAKFYKLAKEHFQINVDSQTDQINTIKESVRFFSLELPTELKEIFISFNDAPLFWIYESSLLNQIEEFMKFNFKGLAFSELHKQIKENYARWATTKLKSEKEYYSTTTINFIERDINKHNFFKSILKGLILTYQPTFYNSEKALEIFENTIGLIKSLRLNDNTKSELNYLLKLYIGFVYLKENEYIKANETFKQALEIKPQGCSARIYSSLSEIMLGNEDVAMYYLKEVFNYDIKRLSIALKFNNLGMFNYFFRNAFIYNIFHEKGFSKVSDAIQILFKEFRVSDDSIFNSYREKIDNIKKCKLDEYYDEEIKKSFDFFEKLYIQYSTSNSTLLHATYPEFQNKIKQIIERITFNVKEKYYNEVKTYLNTYDVVINNNLSAEKHLIEELEMFKKKSQETLKETIQQITENYDLEAKEIELKINEIPEIDRYNPRAALVNNLTYNIFIAFIVFLIGGITGYSNKIIENVNEFNSIFVSVLISGSKWGAISFIIGLIITLLMAVGIAIEKYDVLSKLHRKLNLLKIEKEKEIVEAKEMNNHKQKIMIESINSSIELHRKRVAEIKEQKALAEKELYEKANQKIEEETKTLINIIS
;
A
#
# COMPACT_ATOMS: atom_id res chain seq x y z
N MET A 1 -64.84 -60.18 -22.73
CA MET A 1 -64.72 -58.70 -22.75
C MET A 1 -64.39 -58.09 -21.40
N THR A 2 -64.70 -58.75 -20.27
CA THR A 2 -64.46 -58.26 -18.89
C THR A 2 -62.99 -58.33 -18.40
N LEU A 3 -62.20 -59.29 -18.87
CA LEU A 3 -60.78 -59.46 -18.48
C LEU A 3 -59.80 -58.45 -19.11
N ILE A 4 -60.19 -57.78 -20.20
CA ILE A 4 -59.36 -56.76 -20.84
C ILE A 4 -59.56 -55.40 -20.14
N THR A 5 -60.77 -55.12 -19.63
CA THR A 5 -61.05 -53.87 -18.90
C THR A 5 -60.35 -53.77 -17.54
N GLU A 6 -60.08 -54.87 -16.84
CA GLU A 6 -59.37 -54.84 -15.53
C GLU A 6 -57.87 -54.55 -15.70
N LYS A 7 -57.19 -55.19 -16.65
CA LYS A 7 -55.73 -55.03 -16.85
C LYS A 7 -55.33 -53.61 -17.29
N TYR A 8 -56.20 -52.93 -18.04
CA TYR A 8 -56.00 -51.52 -18.41
C TYR A 8 -56.41 -50.55 -17.29
N ARG A 9 -57.40 -50.90 -16.45
CA ARG A 9 -57.74 -50.11 -15.24
C ARG A 9 -56.63 -50.15 -14.20
N ASP A 10 -56.07 -51.33 -13.93
CA ASP A 10 -55.02 -51.50 -12.91
C ASP A 10 -53.73 -50.75 -13.28
N ASN A 11 -53.32 -50.75 -14.56
CA ASN A 11 -52.15 -49.99 -15.02
C ASN A 11 -52.37 -48.47 -14.94
N VAL A 12 -53.58 -47.97 -15.22
CA VAL A 12 -53.90 -46.53 -15.12
C VAL A 12 -53.97 -46.09 -13.66
N ILE A 13 -54.66 -46.84 -12.80
CA ILE A 13 -54.76 -46.56 -11.35
C ILE A 13 -53.38 -46.58 -10.69
N ASN A 14 -52.50 -47.52 -11.06
CA ASN A 14 -51.14 -47.58 -10.53
C ASN A 14 -50.26 -46.40 -11.00
N SER A 15 -50.44 -45.95 -12.25
CA SER A 15 -49.73 -44.76 -12.76
C SER A 15 -50.18 -43.46 -12.10
N GLU A 16 -51.48 -43.30 -11.82
CA GLU A 16 -52.01 -42.13 -11.11
C GLU A 16 -51.56 -42.10 -9.65
N ALA A 17 -51.53 -43.26 -8.99
CA ALA A 17 -51.00 -43.39 -7.63
C ALA A 17 -49.51 -43.02 -7.53
N GLN A 18 -48.69 -43.43 -8.52
CA GLN A 18 -47.28 -43.05 -8.60
C GLN A 18 -47.09 -41.55 -8.81
N ILE A 19 -47.87 -40.92 -9.70
CA ILE A 19 -47.82 -39.47 -9.91
C ILE A 19 -48.25 -38.71 -8.65
N ALA A 20 -49.30 -39.18 -7.95
CA ALA A 20 -49.73 -38.58 -6.69
C ALA A 20 -48.66 -38.69 -5.60
N LYS A 21 -47.99 -39.85 -5.49
CA LYS A 21 -46.84 -40.05 -4.60
C LYS A 21 -45.70 -39.07 -4.94
N PHE A 22 -45.40 -38.90 -6.23
CA PHE A 22 -44.38 -37.97 -6.69
C PHE A 22 -44.68 -36.51 -6.32
N TYR A 23 -45.91 -36.03 -6.56
CA TYR A 23 -46.31 -34.67 -6.18
C TYR A 23 -46.34 -34.46 -4.67
N LYS A 24 -46.60 -35.51 -3.89
CA LYS A 24 -46.47 -35.45 -2.43
C LYS A 24 -45.04 -35.11 -2.00
N LEU A 25 -44.02 -35.63 -2.71
CA LEU A 25 -42.62 -35.28 -2.44
C LEU A 25 -42.36 -33.78 -2.61
N ALA A 26 -42.95 -33.14 -3.62
CA ALA A 26 -42.82 -31.70 -3.83
C ALA A 26 -43.28 -30.89 -2.59
N LYS A 27 -44.42 -31.27 -2.03
CA LYS A 27 -44.98 -30.65 -0.83
C LYS A 27 -44.18 -30.98 0.43
N GLU A 28 -43.78 -32.24 0.61
CA GLU A 28 -43.03 -32.71 1.78
C GLU A 28 -41.61 -32.13 1.84
N HIS A 29 -40.94 -32.07 0.68
CA HIS A 29 -39.55 -31.63 0.61
C HIS A 29 -39.37 -30.15 0.35
N PHE A 30 -40.31 -29.45 -0.29
CA PHE A 30 -40.12 -28.05 -0.70
C PHE A 30 -41.29 -27.14 -0.37
N GLN A 31 -42.40 -27.68 0.17
CA GLN A 31 -43.62 -26.93 0.48
C GLN A 31 -44.23 -26.21 -0.74
N ILE A 32 -43.96 -26.73 -1.94
CA ILE A 32 -44.52 -26.23 -3.20
C ILE A 32 -45.79 -27.02 -3.57
N ASN A 33 -46.78 -26.32 -4.12
CA ASN A 33 -47.94 -26.94 -4.75
C ASN A 33 -47.65 -27.05 -6.25
N VAL A 34 -47.79 -28.24 -6.80
CA VAL A 34 -47.64 -28.47 -8.24
C VAL A 34 -48.95 -28.07 -8.91
N ASP A 35 -49.04 -26.81 -9.33
CA ASP A 35 -50.17 -26.35 -10.14
C ASP A 35 -49.99 -26.81 -11.59
N SER A 36 -51.07 -27.26 -12.21
CA SER A 36 -51.07 -27.77 -13.59
C SER A 36 -51.13 -26.67 -14.65
N GLN A 37 -51.30 -25.40 -14.26
CA GLN A 37 -51.39 -24.26 -15.17
C GLN A 37 -50.31 -23.23 -14.86
N THR A 38 -49.32 -23.11 -15.73
CA THR A 38 -48.35 -22.01 -15.66
C THR A 38 -49.06 -20.67 -15.89
N ASP A 39 -48.89 -19.72 -14.97
CA ASP A 39 -49.28 -18.33 -15.21
C ASP A 39 -48.21 -17.66 -16.07
N GLN A 40 -48.45 -17.65 -17.38
CA GLN A 40 -47.56 -17.10 -18.40
C GLN A 40 -47.18 -15.63 -18.13
N ILE A 41 -48.09 -14.83 -17.55
CA ILE A 41 -47.82 -13.43 -17.21
C ILE A 41 -46.86 -13.36 -16.03
N ASN A 42 -47.04 -14.21 -15.02
CA ASN A 42 -46.11 -14.26 -13.88
C ASN A 42 -44.73 -14.74 -14.31
N THR A 43 -44.63 -15.73 -15.20
CA THR A 43 -43.33 -16.17 -15.74
C THR A 43 -42.59 -15.05 -16.46
N ILE A 44 -43.28 -14.22 -17.25
CA ILE A 44 -42.69 -13.04 -17.89
C ILE A 44 -42.25 -12.01 -16.83
N LYS A 45 -43.04 -11.75 -15.79
CA LYS A 45 -42.66 -10.83 -14.71
C LYS A 45 -41.44 -11.32 -13.92
N GLU A 46 -41.36 -12.62 -13.65
CA GLU A 46 -40.21 -13.24 -12.97
C GLU A 46 -38.96 -13.19 -13.84
N SER A 47 -39.06 -13.28 -15.17
CA SER A 47 -37.90 -13.13 -16.05
C SER A 47 -37.34 -11.71 -16.05
N VAL A 48 -38.19 -10.68 -15.99
CA VAL A 48 -37.73 -9.28 -15.83
C VAL A 48 -36.96 -9.13 -14.52
N ARG A 49 -37.47 -9.70 -13.41
CA ARG A 49 -36.76 -9.71 -12.13
C ARG A 49 -35.41 -10.41 -12.24
N PHE A 50 -35.36 -11.57 -12.90
CA PHE A 50 -34.12 -12.31 -13.11
C PHE A 50 -33.06 -11.50 -13.84
N PHE A 51 -33.41 -10.88 -14.97
CA PHE A 51 -32.45 -10.13 -15.78
C PHE A 51 -32.06 -8.79 -15.15
N SER A 52 -32.83 -8.29 -14.17
CA SER A 52 -32.43 -7.15 -13.33
C SER A 52 -31.36 -7.50 -12.29
N LEU A 53 -31.16 -8.80 -11.99
CA LEU A 53 -30.09 -9.24 -11.11
C LEU A 53 -28.76 -9.25 -11.87
N GLU A 54 -27.74 -8.56 -11.35
CA GLU A 54 -26.38 -8.60 -11.86
C GLU A 54 -25.70 -9.94 -11.52
N LEU A 55 -26.07 -10.99 -12.26
CA LEU A 55 -25.59 -12.35 -12.01
C LEU A 55 -24.31 -12.66 -12.78
N PRO A 56 -23.38 -13.45 -12.19
CA PRO A 56 -22.28 -14.07 -12.91
C PRO A 56 -22.80 -14.89 -14.11
N THR A 57 -22.01 -14.97 -15.18
CA THR A 57 -22.40 -15.65 -16.43
C THR A 57 -22.77 -17.11 -16.20
N GLU A 58 -22.14 -17.79 -15.24
CA GLU A 58 -22.42 -19.18 -14.90
C GLU A 58 -23.81 -19.36 -14.25
N LEU A 59 -24.34 -18.31 -13.61
CA LEU A 59 -25.65 -18.29 -12.99
C LEU A 59 -26.74 -17.64 -13.85
N LYS A 60 -26.36 -17.19 -15.05
CA LYS A 60 -27.23 -16.48 -15.98
C LYS A 60 -27.97 -17.45 -16.88
N GLU A 61 -28.82 -18.27 -16.28
CA GLU A 61 -29.81 -19.08 -16.98
C GLU A 61 -31.18 -18.92 -16.33
N ILE A 62 -32.21 -18.73 -17.16
CA ILE A 62 -33.60 -18.93 -16.77
C ILE A 62 -34.02 -20.32 -17.23
N PHE A 63 -34.75 -21.05 -16.39
CA PHE A 63 -35.25 -22.36 -16.79
C PHE A 63 -36.20 -22.24 -17.98
N ILE A 64 -35.97 -23.07 -19.00
CA ILE A 64 -36.84 -23.15 -20.17
C ILE A 64 -37.62 -24.46 -20.07
N SER A 65 -38.88 -24.36 -19.64
CA SER A 65 -39.78 -25.51 -19.64
C SER A 65 -40.08 -25.97 -21.07
N PHE A 66 -40.23 -27.27 -21.28
CA PHE A 66 -40.62 -27.85 -22.56
C PHE A 66 -41.94 -27.24 -23.03
N ASN A 67 -42.95 -27.14 -22.16
CA ASN A 67 -44.27 -26.61 -22.54
C ASN A 67 -44.28 -25.09 -22.76
N ASP A 68 -43.41 -24.36 -22.06
CA ASP A 68 -43.36 -22.90 -22.07
C ASP A 68 -42.17 -22.34 -22.87
N ALA A 69 -41.44 -23.18 -23.61
CA ALA A 69 -40.31 -22.79 -24.44
C ALA A 69 -40.60 -21.61 -25.39
N PRO A 70 -41.81 -21.50 -25.99
CA PRO A 70 -42.18 -20.33 -26.78
C PRO A 70 -42.09 -18.98 -26.05
N LEU A 71 -42.31 -18.95 -24.73
CA LEU A 71 -42.33 -17.71 -23.94
C LEU A 71 -40.97 -17.05 -23.83
N PHE A 72 -39.87 -17.82 -23.91
CA PHE A 72 -38.51 -17.30 -23.78
C PHE A 72 -38.25 -16.11 -24.72
N TRP A 73 -38.79 -16.17 -25.95
CA TRP A 73 -38.60 -15.17 -27.00
C TRP A 73 -39.39 -13.87 -26.81
N ILE A 74 -40.13 -13.76 -25.70
CA ILE A 74 -40.91 -12.58 -25.31
C ILE A 74 -40.32 -11.92 -24.06
N TYR A 75 -39.34 -12.56 -23.41
CA TYR A 75 -38.70 -12.01 -22.21
C TYR A 75 -37.89 -10.74 -22.53
N GLU A 76 -37.68 -9.91 -21.52
CA GLU A 76 -36.78 -8.76 -21.62
C GLU A 76 -35.36 -9.18 -21.21
N SER A 77 -34.67 -9.92 -22.08
CA SER A 77 -33.32 -10.43 -21.82
C SER A 77 -32.23 -9.66 -22.57
N SER A 78 -31.01 -9.67 -22.03
CA SER A 78 -29.85 -9.08 -22.72
C SER A 78 -29.59 -9.72 -24.09
N LEU A 79 -29.85 -11.02 -24.22
CA LEU A 79 -29.73 -11.74 -25.49
C LEU A 79 -30.71 -11.20 -26.53
N LEU A 80 -31.98 -11.03 -26.15
CA LEU A 80 -33.01 -10.54 -27.08
C LEU A 80 -32.78 -9.07 -27.48
N ASN A 81 -32.25 -8.24 -26.58
CA ASN A 81 -31.83 -6.89 -26.91
C ASN A 81 -30.69 -6.88 -27.95
N GLN A 82 -29.67 -7.72 -27.77
CA GLN A 82 -28.57 -7.85 -28.73
C GLN A 82 -29.05 -8.35 -30.10
N ILE A 83 -29.99 -9.29 -30.13
CA ILE A 83 -30.61 -9.76 -31.38
C ILE A 83 -31.40 -8.62 -32.04
N GLU A 84 -32.17 -7.85 -31.28
CA GLU A 84 -32.96 -6.74 -31.81
C GLU A 84 -32.06 -5.63 -32.38
N GLU A 85 -30.98 -5.27 -31.69
CA GLU A 85 -29.97 -4.34 -32.18
C GLU A 85 -29.31 -4.84 -33.47
N PHE A 86 -28.94 -6.13 -33.51
CA PHE A 86 -28.41 -6.76 -34.71
C PHE A 86 -29.40 -6.68 -35.88
N MET A 87 -30.68 -6.96 -35.64
CA MET A 87 -31.71 -6.88 -36.68
C MET A 87 -31.87 -5.45 -37.21
N LYS A 88 -31.97 -4.46 -36.33
CA LYS A 88 -32.10 -3.04 -36.70
C LYS A 88 -30.89 -2.52 -37.49
N PHE A 89 -29.68 -2.96 -37.12
CA PHE A 89 -28.46 -2.51 -37.78
C PHE A 89 -28.30 -3.09 -39.18
N ASN A 90 -28.59 -4.39 -39.35
CA ASN A 90 -28.31 -5.13 -40.58
C ASN A 90 -29.46 -5.14 -41.58
N PHE A 91 -30.71 -4.95 -41.14
CA PHE A 91 -31.88 -4.91 -42.00
C PHE A 91 -32.53 -3.53 -41.93
N LYS A 92 -32.36 -2.72 -42.99
CA LYS A 92 -32.83 -1.34 -43.07
C LYS A 92 -34.09 -1.22 -43.94
N GLY A 93 -35.01 -0.34 -43.55
CA GLY A 93 -36.19 0.03 -44.33
C GLY A 93 -37.51 -0.11 -43.55
N LEU A 94 -38.46 0.80 -43.83
CA LEU A 94 -39.77 0.85 -43.16
C LEU A 94 -40.55 -0.46 -43.32
N ALA A 95 -40.51 -1.07 -44.52
CA ALA A 95 -41.21 -2.32 -44.80
C ALA A 95 -40.69 -3.50 -43.96
N PHE A 96 -39.37 -3.61 -43.77
CA PHE A 96 -38.80 -4.64 -42.90
C PHE A 96 -39.14 -4.37 -41.44
N SER A 97 -38.97 -3.13 -40.98
CA SER A 97 -39.23 -2.76 -39.58
C SER A 97 -40.68 -3.05 -39.19
N GLU A 98 -41.63 -2.72 -40.05
CA GLU A 98 -43.06 -2.97 -39.81
C GLU A 98 -43.37 -4.47 -39.82
N LEU A 99 -42.83 -5.22 -40.79
CA LEU A 99 -43.04 -6.68 -40.87
C LEU A 99 -42.43 -7.41 -39.67
N HIS A 100 -41.19 -7.09 -39.27
CA HIS A 100 -40.52 -7.65 -38.10
C HIS A 100 -41.32 -7.39 -36.81
N LYS A 101 -41.83 -6.15 -36.65
CA LYS A 101 -42.70 -5.78 -35.54
C LYS A 101 -43.99 -6.62 -35.53
N GLN A 102 -44.65 -6.75 -36.67
CA GLN A 102 -45.88 -7.56 -36.80
C GLN A 102 -45.65 -9.05 -36.50
N ILE A 103 -44.53 -9.62 -36.94
CA ILE A 103 -44.14 -11.00 -36.59
C ILE A 103 -44.02 -11.14 -35.08
N LYS A 104 -43.29 -10.25 -34.40
CA LYS A 104 -43.09 -10.29 -32.95
C LYS A 104 -44.40 -10.13 -32.17
N GLU A 105 -45.24 -9.16 -32.55
CA GLU A 105 -46.50 -8.90 -31.85
C GLU A 105 -47.47 -10.08 -31.96
N ASN A 106 -47.61 -10.68 -33.15
CA ASN A 106 -48.49 -11.84 -33.33
C ASN A 106 -47.93 -13.09 -32.67
N TYR A 107 -46.61 -13.31 -32.73
CA TYR A 107 -45.95 -14.40 -32.01
C TYR A 107 -46.16 -14.27 -30.49
N ALA A 108 -46.00 -13.06 -29.95
CA ALA A 108 -46.20 -12.81 -28.53
C ALA A 108 -47.64 -13.11 -28.09
N ARG A 109 -48.63 -12.70 -28.89
CA ARG A 109 -50.05 -13.03 -28.64
C ARG A 109 -50.33 -14.53 -28.75
N TRP A 110 -49.71 -15.22 -29.71
CA TRP A 110 -49.83 -16.68 -29.84
C TRP A 110 -49.30 -17.42 -28.60
N ALA A 111 -48.13 -17.04 -28.11
CA ALA A 111 -47.51 -17.73 -26.99
C ALA A 111 -48.23 -17.47 -25.65
N THR A 112 -48.91 -16.32 -25.51
CA THR A 112 -49.54 -15.88 -24.25
C THR A 112 -51.06 -16.05 -24.18
N THR A 113 -51.77 -16.27 -25.30
CA THR A 113 -53.21 -16.54 -25.23
C THR A 113 -53.48 -17.98 -24.77
N LYS A 114 -54.52 -18.17 -23.95
CA LYS A 114 -55.00 -19.51 -23.53
C LYS A 114 -56.08 -20.06 -24.48
N LEU A 115 -56.74 -19.20 -25.26
CA LEU A 115 -57.85 -19.58 -26.13
C LEU A 115 -57.33 -20.28 -27.39
N LYS A 116 -57.82 -21.49 -27.66
CA LYS A 116 -57.38 -22.32 -28.80
C LYS A 116 -57.60 -21.62 -30.14
N SER A 117 -58.77 -21.01 -30.35
CA SER A 117 -59.10 -20.28 -31.59
C SER A 117 -58.18 -19.08 -31.82
N GLU A 118 -57.85 -18.33 -30.77
CA GLU A 118 -56.90 -17.22 -30.86
C GLU A 118 -55.47 -17.71 -31.12
N LYS A 119 -55.05 -18.83 -30.50
CA LYS A 119 -53.74 -19.44 -30.82
C LYS A 119 -53.66 -19.81 -32.30
N GLU A 120 -54.69 -20.43 -32.86
CA GLU A 120 -54.73 -20.80 -34.28
C GLU A 120 -54.69 -19.56 -35.19
N TYR A 121 -55.44 -18.51 -34.85
CA TYR A 121 -55.41 -17.25 -35.58
C TYR A 121 -54.00 -16.62 -35.57
N TYR A 122 -53.43 -16.39 -34.38
CA TYR A 122 -52.14 -15.70 -34.25
C TYR A 122 -50.96 -16.50 -34.82
N SER A 123 -50.97 -17.83 -34.70
CA SER A 123 -49.95 -18.68 -35.34
C SER A 123 -50.03 -18.62 -36.87
N THR A 124 -51.23 -18.70 -37.45
CA THR A 124 -51.44 -18.57 -38.90
C THR A 124 -50.96 -17.23 -39.42
N THR A 125 -51.35 -16.14 -38.75
CA THR A 125 -50.92 -14.78 -39.12
C THR A 125 -49.40 -14.63 -39.02
N THR A 126 -48.79 -15.18 -37.96
CA THR A 126 -47.32 -15.16 -37.78
C THR A 126 -46.62 -15.90 -38.92
N ILE A 127 -47.04 -17.12 -39.28
CA ILE A 127 -46.46 -17.88 -40.39
C ILE A 127 -46.58 -17.13 -41.72
N ASN A 128 -47.76 -16.56 -42.00
CA ASN A 128 -47.98 -15.77 -43.21
C ASN A 128 -47.03 -14.56 -43.30
N PHE A 129 -46.77 -13.87 -42.20
CA PHE A 129 -45.80 -12.76 -42.18
C PHE A 129 -44.36 -13.25 -42.35
N ILE A 130 -43.99 -14.37 -41.73
CA ILE A 130 -42.67 -14.97 -41.88
C ILE A 130 -42.40 -15.37 -43.34
N GLU A 131 -43.41 -15.90 -44.04
CA GLU A 131 -43.29 -16.33 -45.44
C GLU A 131 -43.25 -15.15 -46.42
N ARG A 132 -43.82 -14.00 -46.06
CA ARG A 132 -43.69 -12.74 -46.82
C ARG A 132 -42.31 -12.09 -46.65
N ASP A 133 -41.59 -12.39 -45.58
CA ASP A 133 -40.25 -11.83 -45.36
C ASP A 133 -39.21 -12.52 -46.27
N ILE A 134 -38.76 -11.81 -47.30
CA ILE A 134 -37.76 -12.28 -48.27
C ILE A 134 -36.33 -12.34 -47.70
N ASN A 135 -36.07 -11.76 -46.53
CA ASN A 135 -34.72 -11.69 -45.98
C ASN A 135 -34.25 -13.05 -45.45
N LYS A 136 -33.42 -13.76 -46.23
CA LYS A 136 -32.90 -15.09 -45.87
C LYS A 136 -31.96 -15.10 -44.66
N HIS A 137 -31.37 -13.96 -44.32
CA HIS A 137 -30.46 -13.81 -43.18
C HIS A 137 -31.17 -13.49 -41.85
N ASN A 138 -32.49 -13.27 -41.87
CA ASN A 138 -33.26 -13.08 -40.64
C ASN A 138 -33.41 -14.43 -39.92
N PHE A 139 -32.42 -14.79 -39.11
CA PHE A 139 -32.42 -16.05 -38.37
C PHE A 139 -33.53 -16.10 -37.30
N PHE A 140 -33.92 -14.95 -36.74
CA PHE A 140 -34.90 -14.87 -35.65
C PHE A 140 -36.27 -15.38 -36.09
N LYS A 141 -36.75 -15.00 -37.27
CA LYS A 141 -38.03 -15.53 -37.79
C LYS A 141 -38.00 -17.06 -37.98
N SER A 142 -36.84 -17.62 -38.33
CA SER A 142 -36.68 -19.07 -38.49
C SER A 142 -36.83 -19.78 -37.15
N ILE A 143 -36.29 -19.20 -36.07
CA ILE A 143 -36.49 -19.72 -34.70
C ILE A 143 -37.98 -19.70 -34.33
N LEU A 144 -38.66 -18.57 -34.52
CA LEU A 144 -40.09 -18.45 -34.21
C LEU A 144 -40.93 -19.44 -35.04
N LYS A 145 -40.61 -19.61 -36.32
CA LYS A 145 -41.27 -20.59 -37.20
C LYS A 145 -41.06 -22.02 -36.69
N GLY A 146 -39.82 -22.38 -36.35
CA GLY A 146 -39.50 -23.69 -35.79
C GLY A 146 -40.33 -23.98 -34.54
N LEU A 147 -40.44 -23.02 -33.61
CA LEU A 147 -41.25 -23.18 -32.40
C LEU A 147 -42.74 -23.34 -32.69
N ILE A 148 -43.31 -22.61 -33.65
CA ILE A 148 -44.71 -22.82 -34.06
C ILE A 148 -44.89 -24.23 -34.62
N LEU A 149 -43.98 -24.69 -35.49
CA LEU A 149 -44.02 -26.05 -36.04
C LEU A 149 -43.83 -27.14 -34.98
N THR A 150 -43.15 -26.83 -33.86
CA THR A 150 -43.03 -27.76 -32.73
C THR A 150 -44.27 -27.75 -31.84
N TYR A 151 -44.84 -26.59 -31.51
CA TYR A 151 -45.81 -26.47 -30.41
C TYR A 151 -47.27 -26.28 -30.85
N GLN A 152 -47.53 -25.72 -32.03
CA GLN A 152 -48.88 -25.45 -32.50
C GLN A 152 -49.45 -26.68 -33.24
N PRO A 153 -50.54 -27.31 -32.75
CA PRO A 153 -51.07 -28.55 -33.35
C PRO A 153 -51.44 -28.43 -34.83
N THR A 154 -51.98 -27.30 -35.27
CA THR A 154 -52.38 -27.07 -36.67
C THR A 154 -51.20 -26.99 -37.64
N PHE A 155 -50.01 -26.68 -37.16
CA PHE A 155 -48.78 -26.56 -37.94
C PHE A 155 -47.74 -27.62 -37.58
N TYR A 156 -48.11 -28.61 -36.76
CA TYR A 156 -47.15 -29.54 -36.20
C TYR A 156 -46.42 -30.32 -37.30
N ASN A 157 -45.09 -30.19 -37.34
CA ASN A 157 -44.23 -30.93 -38.27
C ASN A 157 -42.82 -31.03 -37.69
N SER A 158 -42.48 -32.20 -37.13
CA SER A 158 -41.21 -32.46 -36.45
C SER A 158 -40.01 -32.38 -37.41
N GLU A 159 -40.06 -33.06 -38.56
CA GLU A 159 -38.99 -33.06 -39.56
C GLU A 159 -38.63 -31.65 -40.03
N LYS A 160 -39.65 -30.86 -40.37
CA LYS A 160 -39.45 -29.48 -40.84
C LYS A 160 -38.97 -28.55 -39.73
N ALA A 161 -39.42 -28.75 -38.49
CA ALA A 161 -38.91 -28.00 -37.35
C ALA A 161 -37.41 -28.27 -37.12
N LEU A 162 -37.00 -29.55 -37.17
CA LEU A 162 -35.59 -29.96 -37.06
C LEU A 162 -34.74 -29.33 -38.16
N GLU A 163 -35.16 -29.46 -39.42
CA GLU A 163 -34.48 -28.86 -40.58
C GLU A 163 -34.30 -27.34 -40.39
N ILE A 164 -35.36 -26.64 -39.95
CA ILE A 164 -35.31 -25.19 -39.72
C ILE A 164 -34.33 -24.85 -38.61
N PHE A 165 -34.33 -25.56 -37.48
CA PHE A 165 -33.40 -25.29 -36.39
C PHE A 165 -31.95 -25.56 -36.78
N GLU A 166 -31.66 -26.67 -37.47
CA GLU A 166 -30.31 -27.01 -37.93
C GLU A 166 -29.78 -26.00 -38.97
N ASN A 167 -30.61 -25.63 -39.95
CA ASN A 167 -30.28 -24.58 -40.91
C ASN A 167 -30.04 -23.24 -40.21
N THR A 168 -30.79 -22.94 -39.15
CA THR A 168 -30.62 -21.71 -38.36
C THR A 168 -29.29 -21.70 -37.60
N ILE A 169 -28.84 -22.84 -37.05
CA ILE A 169 -27.51 -22.98 -36.44
C ILE A 169 -26.43 -22.69 -37.50
N GLY A 170 -26.55 -23.26 -38.70
CA GLY A 170 -25.64 -23.00 -39.82
C GLY A 170 -25.58 -21.51 -40.19
N LEU A 171 -26.75 -20.87 -40.28
CA LEU A 171 -26.85 -19.44 -40.56
C LEU A 171 -26.16 -18.59 -39.49
N ILE A 172 -26.45 -18.82 -38.20
CA ILE A 172 -25.88 -18.05 -37.08
C ILE A 172 -24.35 -18.09 -37.06
N LYS A 173 -23.74 -19.23 -37.38
CA LYS A 173 -22.27 -19.37 -37.49
C LYS A 173 -21.67 -18.38 -38.49
N SER A 174 -22.37 -18.12 -39.61
CA SER A 174 -21.93 -17.21 -40.67
C SER A 174 -22.15 -15.72 -40.37
N LEU A 175 -22.98 -15.38 -39.38
CA LEU A 175 -23.33 -13.99 -39.06
C LEU A 175 -22.25 -13.29 -38.22
N ARG A 176 -22.19 -11.96 -38.32
CA ARG A 176 -21.31 -11.11 -37.50
C ARG A 176 -21.91 -10.78 -36.13
N LEU A 177 -22.27 -11.82 -35.39
CA LEU A 177 -22.64 -11.74 -33.97
C LEU A 177 -21.40 -11.99 -33.10
N ASN A 178 -21.38 -11.46 -31.88
CA ASN A 178 -20.32 -11.80 -30.92
C ASN A 178 -20.41 -13.28 -30.50
N ASP A 179 -19.29 -13.86 -30.07
CA ASP A 179 -19.20 -15.30 -29.80
C ASP A 179 -20.09 -15.76 -28.64
N ASN A 180 -20.27 -14.91 -27.62
CA ASN A 180 -21.17 -15.20 -26.50
C ASN A 180 -22.62 -15.32 -26.97
N THR A 181 -23.12 -14.36 -27.78
CA THR A 181 -24.45 -14.41 -28.38
C THR A 181 -24.62 -15.63 -29.27
N LYS A 182 -23.62 -15.98 -30.08
CA LYS A 182 -23.65 -17.19 -30.92
C LYS A 182 -23.74 -18.46 -30.07
N SER A 183 -22.95 -18.53 -29.00
CA SER A 183 -22.94 -19.66 -28.07
C SER A 183 -24.30 -19.82 -27.38
N GLU A 184 -24.86 -18.73 -26.84
CA GLU A 184 -26.19 -18.74 -26.21
C GLU A 184 -27.30 -19.14 -27.20
N LEU A 185 -27.28 -18.62 -28.43
CA LEU A 185 -28.24 -19.02 -29.47
C LEU A 185 -28.11 -20.50 -29.85
N ASN A 186 -26.88 -21.00 -30.00
CA ASN A 186 -26.64 -22.40 -30.31
C ASN A 186 -27.12 -23.31 -29.18
N TYR A 187 -26.90 -22.92 -27.91
CA TYR A 187 -27.43 -23.62 -26.75
C TYR A 187 -28.97 -23.72 -26.79
N LEU A 188 -29.66 -22.61 -27.04
CA LEU A 188 -31.12 -22.57 -27.13
C LEU A 188 -31.65 -23.42 -28.30
N LEU A 189 -31.00 -23.35 -29.46
CA LEU A 189 -31.40 -24.16 -30.62
C LEU A 189 -31.21 -25.65 -30.37
N LYS A 190 -30.13 -26.05 -29.68
CA LYS A 190 -29.94 -27.45 -29.26
C LYS A 190 -30.99 -27.88 -28.24
N LEU A 191 -31.37 -27.02 -27.29
CA LEU A 191 -32.51 -27.30 -26.41
C LEU A 191 -33.80 -27.55 -27.22
N TYR A 192 -34.11 -26.71 -28.20
CA TYR A 192 -35.34 -26.85 -29.00
C TYR A 192 -35.33 -28.10 -29.89
N ILE A 193 -34.20 -28.43 -30.51
CA ILE A 193 -34.04 -29.71 -31.24
C ILE A 193 -34.29 -30.88 -30.28
N GLY A 194 -33.71 -30.84 -29.08
CA GLY A 194 -33.96 -31.85 -28.04
C GLY A 194 -35.44 -31.94 -27.64
N PHE A 195 -36.14 -30.81 -27.56
CA PHE A 195 -37.60 -30.78 -27.33
C PHE A 195 -38.40 -31.39 -28.48
N VAL A 196 -38.01 -31.17 -29.74
CA VAL A 196 -38.67 -31.85 -30.86
C VAL A 196 -38.53 -33.37 -30.72
N TYR A 197 -37.32 -33.88 -30.47
CA TYR A 197 -37.11 -35.32 -30.26
C TYR A 197 -37.84 -35.86 -29.03
N LEU A 198 -37.87 -35.09 -27.94
CA LEU A 198 -38.61 -35.46 -26.73
C LEU A 198 -40.11 -35.60 -27.02
N LYS A 199 -40.67 -34.68 -27.82
CA LYS A 199 -42.08 -34.71 -28.24
C LYS A 199 -42.42 -35.92 -29.11
N GLU A 200 -41.48 -36.35 -29.95
CA GLU A 200 -41.59 -37.56 -30.78
C GLU A 200 -41.29 -38.86 -30.00
N ASN A 201 -40.98 -38.78 -28.69
CA ASN A 201 -40.54 -39.89 -27.84
C ASN A 201 -39.22 -40.55 -28.32
N GLU A 202 -38.40 -39.82 -29.07
CA GLU A 202 -37.08 -40.24 -29.57
C GLU A 202 -36.01 -39.94 -28.50
N TYR A 203 -36.10 -40.62 -27.35
CA TYR A 203 -35.32 -40.29 -26.14
C TYR A 203 -33.80 -40.38 -26.33
N ILE A 204 -33.31 -41.27 -27.20
CA ILE A 204 -31.87 -41.38 -27.51
C ILE A 204 -31.37 -40.09 -28.17
N LYS A 205 -32.02 -39.67 -29.27
CA LYS A 205 -31.66 -38.45 -30.01
C LYS A 205 -31.88 -37.19 -29.17
N ALA A 206 -32.95 -37.17 -28.37
CA ALA A 206 -33.21 -36.07 -27.43
C ALA A 206 -32.04 -35.92 -26.45
N ASN A 207 -31.62 -37.02 -25.82
CA ASN A 207 -30.52 -37.02 -24.86
C ASN A 207 -29.17 -36.64 -25.49
N GLU A 208 -28.85 -37.17 -26.67
CA GLU A 208 -27.65 -36.77 -27.42
C GLU A 208 -27.63 -35.27 -27.69
N THR A 209 -28.78 -34.70 -28.06
CA THR A 209 -28.90 -33.26 -28.33
C THR A 209 -28.77 -32.44 -27.05
N PHE A 210 -29.38 -32.86 -25.94
CA PHE A 210 -29.21 -32.17 -24.66
C PHE A 210 -27.76 -32.25 -24.15
N LYS A 211 -27.06 -33.38 -24.38
CA LYS A 211 -25.62 -33.50 -24.09
C LYS A 211 -24.79 -32.52 -24.94
N GLN A 212 -25.10 -32.37 -26.22
CA GLN A 212 -24.48 -31.33 -27.06
C GLN A 212 -24.78 -29.91 -26.55
N ALA A 213 -25.97 -29.65 -26.01
CA ALA A 213 -26.27 -28.38 -25.36
C ALA A 213 -25.40 -28.17 -24.10
N LEU A 214 -25.14 -29.22 -23.32
CA LEU A 214 -24.25 -29.17 -22.16
C LEU A 214 -22.77 -28.97 -22.56
N GLU A 215 -22.32 -29.48 -23.70
CA GLU A 215 -20.98 -29.17 -24.22
C GLU A 215 -20.80 -27.67 -24.51
N ILE A 216 -21.87 -27.01 -24.99
CA ILE A 216 -21.88 -25.56 -25.26
C ILE A 216 -21.96 -24.76 -23.95
N LYS A 217 -22.87 -25.14 -23.06
CA LYS A 217 -23.07 -24.51 -21.74
C LYS A 217 -23.06 -25.59 -20.66
N PRO A 218 -21.89 -25.90 -20.08
CA PRO A 218 -21.75 -26.97 -19.08
C PRO A 218 -22.65 -26.78 -17.88
N GLN A 219 -22.92 -25.53 -17.47
CA GLN A 219 -23.81 -25.21 -16.36
C GLN A 219 -25.30 -25.17 -16.71
N GLY A 220 -25.67 -25.55 -17.94
CA GLY A 220 -27.03 -25.54 -18.49
C GLY A 220 -28.02 -26.42 -17.73
N CYS A 221 -28.76 -25.88 -16.76
CA CYS A 221 -29.67 -26.68 -15.93
C CYS A 221 -30.92 -27.15 -16.67
N SER A 222 -31.44 -26.37 -17.64
CA SER A 222 -32.54 -26.82 -18.49
C SER A 222 -32.16 -28.09 -19.23
N ALA A 223 -31.00 -28.07 -19.91
CA ALA A 223 -30.47 -29.24 -20.62
C ALA A 223 -30.24 -30.44 -19.69
N ARG A 224 -29.67 -30.23 -18.49
CA ARG A 224 -29.48 -31.32 -17.51
C ARG A 224 -30.79 -31.96 -17.07
N ILE A 225 -31.83 -31.17 -16.80
CA ILE A 225 -33.15 -31.70 -16.41
C ILE A 225 -33.73 -32.58 -17.52
N TYR A 226 -33.68 -32.13 -18.78
CA TYR A 226 -34.24 -32.92 -19.88
C TYR A 226 -33.34 -34.09 -20.32
N SER A 227 -32.02 -34.01 -20.13
CA SER A 227 -31.14 -35.18 -20.19
C SER A 227 -31.53 -36.20 -19.13
N SER A 228 -31.73 -35.77 -17.87
CA SER A 228 -32.20 -36.65 -16.78
C SER A 228 -33.52 -37.32 -17.12
N LEU A 229 -34.50 -36.55 -17.61
CA LEU A 229 -35.79 -37.08 -18.05
C LEU A 229 -35.63 -38.12 -19.17
N SER A 230 -34.75 -37.85 -20.14
CA SER A 230 -34.49 -38.79 -21.25
C SER A 230 -33.81 -40.06 -20.76
N GLU A 231 -32.84 -39.97 -19.84
CA GLU A 231 -32.18 -41.13 -19.23
C GLU A 231 -33.17 -41.98 -18.43
N ILE A 232 -34.12 -41.37 -17.70
CA ILE A 232 -35.21 -42.09 -17.01
C ILE A 232 -36.05 -42.88 -18.02
N MET A 233 -36.39 -42.27 -19.16
CA MET A 233 -37.16 -42.94 -20.21
C MET A 233 -36.39 -44.08 -20.89
N LEU A 234 -35.06 -44.02 -20.86
CA LEU A 234 -34.16 -45.08 -21.34
C LEU A 234 -33.86 -46.15 -20.27
N GLY A 235 -34.31 -45.96 -19.02
CA GLY A 235 -34.06 -46.88 -17.91
C GLY A 235 -32.71 -46.69 -17.21
N ASN A 236 -31.98 -45.61 -17.51
CA ASN A 236 -30.68 -45.28 -16.94
C ASN A 236 -30.82 -44.41 -15.68
N GLU A 237 -31.41 -44.98 -14.62
CA GLU A 237 -31.76 -44.25 -13.39
C GLU A 237 -30.55 -43.59 -12.71
N ASP A 238 -29.42 -44.29 -12.61
CA ASP A 238 -28.21 -43.76 -11.94
C ASP A 238 -27.69 -42.48 -12.61
N VAL A 239 -27.67 -42.46 -13.95
CA VAL A 239 -27.24 -41.30 -14.74
C VAL A 239 -28.23 -40.15 -14.58
N ALA A 240 -29.53 -40.47 -14.54
CA ALA A 240 -30.55 -39.47 -14.30
C ALA A 240 -30.40 -38.80 -12.93
N MET A 241 -30.14 -39.59 -11.87
CA MET A 241 -29.93 -39.06 -10.52
C MET A 241 -28.66 -38.23 -10.42
N TYR A 242 -27.58 -38.61 -11.14
CA TYR A 242 -26.39 -37.77 -11.26
C TYR A 242 -26.72 -36.37 -11.81
N TYR A 243 -27.49 -36.27 -12.89
CA TYR A 243 -27.91 -34.97 -13.44
C TYR A 243 -28.80 -34.18 -12.47
N LEU A 244 -29.72 -34.83 -11.75
CA LEU A 244 -30.55 -34.15 -10.75
C LEU A 244 -29.73 -33.64 -9.56
N LYS A 245 -28.72 -34.40 -9.13
CA LYS A 245 -27.78 -33.97 -8.09
C LYS A 245 -27.02 -32.71 -8.49
N GLU A 246 -26.55 -32.66 -9.74
CA GLU A 246 -25.88 -31.47 -10.29
C GLU A 246 -26.81 -30.25 -10.34
N VAL A 247 -28.08 -30.43 -10.74
CA VAL A 247 -29.09 -29.36 -10.72
C VAL A 247 -29.33 -28.87 -9.29
N PHE A 248 -29.43 -29.78 -8.33
CA PHE A 248 -29.64 -29.43 -6.93
C PHE A 248 -28.45 -28.65 -6.35
N ASN A 249 -27.22 -29.11 -6.62
CA ASN A 249 -25.99 -28.41 -6.26
C ASN A 249 -25.91 -27.01 -6.87
N TYR A 250 -26.40 -26.84 -8.09
CA TYR A 250 -26.48 -25.54 -8.74
C TYR A 250 -27.42 -24.58 -8.00
N ASP A 251 -28.58 -25.04 -7.55
CA ASP A 251 -29.50 -24.22 -6.75
C ASP A 251 -28.90 -23.87 -5.36
N ILE A 252 -28.16 -24.78 -4.72
CA ILE A 252 -27.41 -24.49 -3.49
C ILE A 252 -26.37 -23.39 -3.75
N LYS A 253 -25.60 -23.50 -4.85
CA LYS A 253 -24.60 -22.50 -5.23
C LYS A 253 -25.21 -21.11 -5.46
N ARG A 254 -26.39 -21.05 -6.08
CA ARG A 254 -27.16 -19.80 -6.25
C ARG A 254 -27.47 -19.17 -4.90
N LEU A 255 -28.01 -19.94 -3.96
CA LEU A 255 -28.33 -19.44 -2.62
C LEU A 255 -27.08 -19.02 -1.84
N SER A 256 -25.98 -19.78 -1.91
CA SER A 256 -24.68 -19.43 -1.32
C SER A 256 -24.19 -18.06 -1.81
N ILE A 257 -24.31 -17.78 -3.10
CA ILE A 257 -23.93 -16.47 -3.67
C ILE A 257 -24.80 -15.35 -3.12
N ALA A 258 -26.11 -15.56 -2.99
CA ALA A 258 -27.00 -14.58 -2.38
C ALA A 258 -26.65 -14.32 -0.89
N LEU A 259 -26.30 -15.37 -0.13
CA LEU A 259 -25.81 -15.28 1.26
C LEU A 259 -24.49 -14.49 1.33
N LYS A 260 -23.53 -14.77 0.43
CA LYS A 260 -22.24 -14.10 0.39
C LYS A 260 -22.40 -12.59 0.26
N PHE A 261 -23.28 -12.16 -0.66
CA PHE A 261 -23.54 -10.75 -0.95
C PHE A 261 -24.58 -10.09 -0.03
N ASN A 262 -25.11 -10.79 0.98
CA ASN A 262 -26.19 -10.31 1.84
C ASN A 262 -27.40 -9.77 1.03
N ASN A 263 -27.71 -10.40 -0.12
CA ASN A 263 -28.73 -9.92 -1.04
C ASN A 263 -30.03 -10.72 -0.89
N LEU A 264 -30.97 -10.18 -0.12
CA LEU A 264 -32.25 -10.81 0.16
C LEU A 264 -33.12 -10.98 -1.09
N GLY A 265 -33.11 -10.01 -2.00
CA GLY A 265 -33.88 -10.08 -3.24
C GLY A 265 -33.43 -11.25 -4.12
N MET A 266 -32.12 -11.41 -4.26
CA MET A 266 -31.49 -12.52 -4.97
C MET A 266 -31.79 -13.86 -4.28
N PHE A 267 -31.67 -13.94 -2.96
CA PHE A 267 -31.97 -15.16 -2.20
C PHE A 267 -33.42 -15.59 -2.41
N ASN A 268 -34.35 -14.64 -2.27
CA ASN A 268 -35.78 -14.90 -2.42
C ASN A 268 -36.14 -15.36 -3.84
N TYR A 269 -35.55 -14.71 -4.84
CA TYR A 269 -35.76 -15.09 -6.23
C TYR A 269 -35.22 -16.51 -6.50
N PHE A 270 -34.01 -16.82 -6.07
CA PHE A 270 -33.39 -18.13 -6.25
C PHE A 270 -34.12 -19.24 -5.52
N PHE A 271 -34.56 -18.99 -4.29
CA PHE A 271 -35.31 -19.96 -3.51
C PHE A 271 -36.67 -20.25 -4.15
N ARG A 272 -37.40 -19.23 -4.61
CA ARG A 272 -38.72 -19.40 -5.24
C ARG A 272 -38.63 -20.04 -6.62
N ASN A 273 -37.57 -19.73 -7.37
CA ASN A 273 -37.35 -20.18 -8.75
C ASN A 273 -36.15 -21.14 -8.82
N ALA A 274 -36.11 -22.12 -7.91
CA ALA A 274 -35.12 -23.18 -7.94
C ALA A 274 -35.35 -24.09 -9.16
N PHE A 275 -34.28 -24.47 -9.85
CA PHE A 275 -34.38 -25.34 -11.02
C PHE A 275 -34.95 -26.70 -10.67
N ILE A 276 -34.58 -27.26 -9.51
CA ILE A 276 -35.06 -28.57 -9.09
C ILE A 276 -36.58 -28.65 -8.97
N TYR A 277 -37.28 -27.54 -8.72
CA TYR A 277 -38.75 -27.55 -8.62
C TYR A 277 -39.41 -27.95 -9.95
N ASN A 278 -38.72 -27.73 -11.07
CA ASN A 278 -39.27 -28.00 -12.39
C ASN A 278 -39.42 -29.49 -12.70
N ILE A 279 -38.72 -30.38 -11.99
CA ILE A 279 -38.88 -31.83 -12.18
C ILE A 279 -40.31 -32.28 -11.85
N PHE A 280 -40.99 -31.57 -10.93
CA PHE A 280 -42.35 -31.91 -10.52
C PHE A 280 -43.41 -31.53 -11.56
N HIS A 281 -43.08 -30.68 -12.53
CA HIS A 281 -43.98 -30.36 -13.63
C HIS A 281 -43.92 -31.40 -14.76
N GLU A 282 -42.89 -32.25 -14.77
CA GLU A 282 -42.67 -33.27 -15.78
C GLU A 282 -43.06 -34.66 -15.24
N LYS A 283 -44.22 -35.17 -15.69
CA LYS A 283 -44.80 -36.44 -15.19
C LYS A 283 -43.85 -37.64 -15.32
N GLY A 284 -42.93 -37.61 -16.27
CA GLY A 284 -41.98 -38.70 -16.50
C GLY A 284 -41.09 -39.02 -15.29
N PHE A 285 -40.80 -38.04 -14.43
CA PHE A 285 -40.02 -38.26 -13.20
C PHE A 285 -40.76 -39.10 -12.16
N SER A 286 -42.08 -39.29 -12.25
CA SER A 286 -42.82 -40.11 -11.30
C SER A 286 -42.37 -41.57 -11.29
N LYS A 287 -41.78 -42.05 -12.40
CA LYS A 287 -41.23 -43.41 -12.54
C LYS A 287 -40.08 -43.71 -11.58
N VAL A 288 -39.37 -42.68 -11.12
CA VAL A 288 -38.18 -42.79 -10.25
C VAL A 288 -38.37 -42.03 -8.93
N SER A 289 -39.61 -41.94 -8.46
CA SER A 289 -39.96 -41.18 -7.24
C SER A 289 -39.17 -41.63 -6.01
N ASP A 290 -38.91 -42.93 -5.87
CA ASP A 290 -38.15 -43.47 -4.73
C ASP A 290 -36.68 -43.05 -4.76
N ALA A 291 -36.06 -43.05 -5.95
CA ALA A 291 -34.69 -42.59 -6.15
C ALA A 291 -34.55 -41.08 -5.86
N ILE A 292 -35.50 -40.28 -6.34
CA ILE A 292 -35.57 -38.84 -6.06
C ILE A 292 -35.72 -38.59 -4.55
N GLN A 293 -36.54 -39.39 -3.87
CA GLN A 293 -36.69 -39.29 -2.42
C GLN A 293 -35.37 -39.60 -1.68
N ILE A 294 -34.64 -40.63 -2.12
CA ILE A 294 -33.30 -40.96 -1.57
C ILE A 294 -32.35 -39.78 -1.78
N LEU A 295 -32.27 -39.25 -3.00
CA LEU A 295 -31.44 -38.09 -3.34
C LEU A 295 -31.73 -36.91 -2.41
N PHE A 296 -33.01 -36.54 -2.22
CA PHE A 296 -33.36 -35.43 -1.33
C PHE A 296 -33.06 -35.68 0.14
N LYS A 297 -33.12 -36.94 0.60
CA LYS A 297 -32.72 -37.29 1.96
C LYS A 297 -31.22 -37.11 2.19
N GLU A 298 -30.37 -37.40 1.19
CA GLU A 298 -28.92 -37.14 1.29
C GLU A 298 -28.59 -35.68 1.61
N PHE A 299 -29.42 -34.75 1.13
CA PHE A 299 -29.22 -33.31 1.32
C PHE A 299 -29.88 -32.75 2.59
N ARG A 300 -30.65 -33.55 3.33
CA ARG A 300 -31.16 -33.16 4.65
C ARG A 300 -30.13 -33.47 5.72
N VAL A 301 -29.30 -32.47 6.00
CA VAL A 301 -28.19 -32.57 6.97
C VAL A 301 -28.68 -32.54 8.43
N SER A 302 -29.92 -32.11 8.70
CA SER A 302 -30.51 -32.04 10.04
C SER A 302 -32.04 -32.21 9.99
N ASP A 303 -32.63 -32.79 11.04
CA ASP A 303 -34.09 -32.87 11.21
C ASP A 303 -34.66 -31.65 11.96
N ASP A 304 -33.80 -30.87 12.63
CA ASP A 304 -34.20 -29.73 13.43
C ASP A 304 -34.35 -28.45 12.60
N SER A 305 -35.05 -27.46 13.16
CA SER A 305 -35.16 -26.13 12.56
C SER A 305 -33.80 -25.44 12.51
N ILE A 306 -33.09 -25.58 11.39
CA ILE A 306 -31.84 -24.89 11.05
C ILE A 306 -31.88 -23.40 11.40
N PHE A 307 -33.04 -22.78 11.18
CA PHE A 307 -33.25 -21.37 11.42
C PHE A 307 -33.15 -20.98 12.88
N ASN A 308 -33.55 -21.85 13.80
CA ASN A 308 -33.41 -21.59 15.23
C ASN A 308 -31.95 -21.73 15.67
N SER A 309 -31.21 -22.71 15.14
CA SER A 309 -29.79 -22.89 15.45
C SER A 309 -28.95 -21.68 15.03
N TYR A 310 -29.08 -21.19 13.79
CA TYR A 310 -28.30 -20.01 13.40
C TYR A 310 -28.79 -18.74 14.12
N ARG A 311 -30.11 -18.61 14.36
CA ARG A 311 -30.64 -17.45 15.11
C ARG A 311 -30.04 -17.39 16.51
N GLU A 312 -30.00 -18.53 17.20
CA GLU A 312 -29.36 -18.63 18.51
C GLU A 312 -27.89 -18.22 18.45
N LYS A 313 -27.14 -18.67 17.44
CA LYS A 313 -25.74 -18.25 17.23
C LYS A 313 -25.61 -16.75 17.00
N ILE A 314 -26.44 -16.15 16.14
CA ILE A 314 -26.43 -14.70 15.88
C ILE A 314 -26.81 -13.91 17.14
N ASP A 315 -27.83 -14.35 17.88
CA ASP A 315 -28.27 -13.71 19.12
C ASP A 315 -27.18 -13.82 20.20
N ASN A 316 -26.46 -14.94 20.26
CA ASN A 316 -25.33 -15.13 21.17
C ASN A 316 -24.15 -14.21 20.80
N ILE A 317 -23.85 -14.01 19.51
CA ILE A 317 -22.85 -13.03 19.06
C ILE A 317 -23.24 -11.62 19.53
N LYS A 318 -24.51 -11.22 19.34
CA LYS A 318 -24.99 -9.90 19.77
C LYS A 318 -24.94 -9.71 21.29
N LYS A 319 -25.18 -10.78 22.07
CA LYS A 319 -25.08 -10.74 23.54
C LYS A 319 -23.65 -10.52 24.06
N CYS A 320 -22.62 -10.77 23.26
CA CYS A 320 -21.23 -10.48 23.63
C CYS A 320 -20.95 -8.98 23.81
N LYS A 321 -21.88 -8.08 23.43
CA LYS A 321 -21.74 -6.61 23.56
C LYS A 321 -20.48 -6.05 22.88
N LEU A 322 -20.16 -6.57 21.69
CA LEU A 322 -19.01 -6.18 20.88
C LEU A 322 -19.40 -5.16 19.78
N ASP A 323 -20.45 -4.36 20.01
CA ASP A 323 -21.03 -3.46 19.00
C ASP A 323 -20.02 -2.44 18.45
N GLU A 324 -19.05 -2.02 19.27
CA GLU A 324 -17.97 -1.11 18.86
C GLU A 324 -17.02 -1.71 17.80
N TYR A 325 -16.99 -3.04 17.68
CA TYR A 325 -16.19 -3.79 16.72
C TYR A 325 -16.97 -4.18 15.45
N TYR A 326 -18.23 -3.78 15.34
CA TYR A 326 -19.06 -4.09 14.18
C TYR A 326 -18.90 -3.04 13.10
N ASP A 327 -18.30 -3.44 11.98
CA ASP A 327 -18.31 -2.62 10.78
C ASP A 327 -19.64 -2.75 10.01
N GLU A 328 -19.75 -1.97 8.93
CA GLU A 328 -20.94 -1.93 8.09
C GLU A 328 -21.28 -3.27 7.43
N GLU A 329 -20.30 -4.15 7.20
CA GLU A 329 -20.54 -5.45 6.59
C GLU A 329 -21.11 -6.45 7.60
N ILE A 330 -20.62 -6.43 8.84
CA ILE A 330 -21.17 -7.21 9.95
C ILE A 330 -22.63 -6.80 10.19
N LYS A 331 -22.90 -5.49 10.28
CA LYS A 331 -24.26 -4.96 10.46
C LYS A 331 -25.21 -5.38 9.34
N LYS A 332 -24.78 -5.26 8.07
CA LYS A 332 -25.54 -5.74 6.91
C LYS A 332 -25.82 -7.24 6.98
N SER A 333 -24.85 -8.03 7.47
CA SER A 333 -25.03 -9.48 7.62
C SER A 333 -26.06 -9.81 8.69
N PHE A 334 -26.08 -9.08 9.82
CA PHE A 334 -27.12 -9.25 10.84
C PHE A 334 -28.52 -8.89 10.34
N ASP A 335 -28.69 -7.74 9.68
CA ASP A 335 -29.97 -7.33 9.09
C ASP A 335 -30.47 -8.34 8.04
N PHE A 336 -29.55 -8.84 7.22
CA PHE A 336 -29.84 -9.89 6.25
C PHE A 336 -30.33 -11.19 6.93
N PHE A 337 -29.66 -11.67 7.97
CA PHE A 337 -30.07 -12.88 8.70
C PHE A 337 -31.40 -12.71 9.44
N GLU A 338 -31.67 -11.53 10.02
CA GLU A 338 -32.95 -11.22 10.63
C GLU A 338 -34.09 -11.30 9.62
N LYS A 339 -33.93 -10.66 8.46
CA LYS A 339 -34.93 -10.71 7.38
C LYS A 339 -35.15 -12.12 6.85
N LEU A 340 -34.07 -12.90 6.67
CA LEU A 340 -34.19 -14.31 6.29
C LEU A 340 -34.93 -15.13 7.34
N TYR A 341 -34.65 -14.90 8.62
CA TYR A 341 -35.32 -15.61 9.70
C TYR A 341 -36.83 -15.32 9.69
N ILE A 342 -37.21 -14.05 9.56
CA ILE A 342 -38.63 -13.65 9.48
C ILE A 342 -39.35 -14.35 8.33
N GLN A 343 -38.68 -14.51 7.18
CA GLN A 343 -39.31 -15.08 5.97
C GLN A 343 -39.31 -16.61 5.93
N TYR A 344 -38.30 -17.26 6.50
CA TYR A 344 -38.05 -18.69 6.28
C TYR A 344 -37.93 -19.53 7.54
N SER A 345 -38.10 -18.96 8.75
CA SER A 345 -37.98 -19.69 10.02
C SER A 345 -38.86 -20.93 10.14
N THR A 346 -40.05 -20.93 9.53
CA THR A 346 -40.99 -22.06 9.53
C THR A 346 -40.84 -22.98 8.31
N SER A 347 -39.93 -22.66 7.39
CA SER A 347 -39.73 -23.44 6.18
C SER A 347 -38.94 -24.71 6.49
N ASN A 348 -39.47 -25.85 6.05
CA ASN A 348 -38.79 -27.14 6.15
C ASN A 348 -38.28 -27.62 4.77
N SER A 349 -37.97 -26.65 3.90
CA SER A 349 -37.51 -26.94 2.55
C SER A 349 -36.13 -27.59 2.56
N THR A 350 -36.01 -28.72 1.87
CA THR A 350 -34.77 -29.49 1.69
C THR A 350 -33.67 -28.63 1.09
N LEU A 351 -34.01 -27.65 0.25
CA LEU A 351 -33.05 -26.72 -0.33
C LEU A 351 -32.43 -25.80 0.73
N LEU A 352 -33.21 -25.37 1.74
CA LEU A 352 -32.66 -24.60 2.87
C LEU A 352 -31.80 -25.50 3.76
N HIS A 353 -32.22 -26.75 3.96
CA HIS A 353 -31.43 -27.76 4.66
C HIS A 353 -30.06 -27.97 4.04
N ALA A 354 -30.03 -28.13 2.73
CA ALA A 354 -28.80 -28.31 1.98
C ALA A 354 -27.90 -27.06 1.98
N THR A 355 -28.49 -25.87 2.12
CA THR A 355 -27.75 -24.60 2.16
C THR A 355 -27.19 -24.30 3.56
N TYR A 356 -27.59 -25.04 4.60
CA TYR A 356 -27.16 -24.81 5.98
C TYR A 356 -25.64 -24.67 6.21
N PRO A 357 -24.77 -25.49 5.59
CA PRO A 357 -23.32 -25.32 5.73
C PRO A 357 -22.84 -23.92 5.33
N GLU A 358 -23.49 -23.28 4.36
CA GLU A 358 -23.16 -21.93 3.91
C GLU A 358 -23.59 -20.87 4.92
N PHE A 359 -24.71 -21.07 5.62
CA PHE A 359 -25.10 -20.24 6.77
C PHE A 359 -24.04 -20.33 7.87
N GLN A 360 -23.59 -21.53 8.22
CA GLN A 360 -22.54 -21.73 9.24
C GLN A 360 -21.23 -21.06 8.83
N ASN A 361 -20.83 -21.20 7.57
CA ASN A 361 -19.62 -20.56 7.04
C ASN A 361 -19.72 -19.02 7.14
N LYS A 362 -20.88 -18.44 6.80
CA LYS A 362 -21.09 -16.98 6.91
C LYS A 362 -21.07 -16.50 8.37
N ILE A 363 -21.61 -17.27 9.32
CA ILE A 363 -21.49 -16.96 10.75
C ILE A 363 -20.03 -17.00 11.21
N LYS A 364 -19.28 -18.03 10.79
CA LYS A 364 -17.85 -18.13 11.06
C LYS A 364 -17.08 -16.90 10.53
N GLN A 365 -17.37 -16.46 9.31
CA GLN A 365 -16.78 -15.25 8.74
C GLN A 365 -17.10 -13.99 9.55
N ILE A 366 -18.33 -13.86 10.07
CA ILE A 366 -18.70 -12.74 10.97
C ILE A 366 -17.82 -12.77 12.22
N ILE A 367 -17.68 -13.93 12.86
CA ILE A 367 -16.88 -14.11 14.08
C ILE A 367 -15.40 -13.83 13.83
N GLU A 368 -14.84 -14.34 12.74
CA GLU A 368 -13.46 -14.09 12.33
C GLU A 368 -13.20 -12.60 12.11
N ARG A 369 -14.16 -11.90 11.50
CA ARG A 369 -14.06 -10.47 11.24
C ARG A 369 -14.16 -9.62 12.52
N ILE A 370 -15.08 -9.95 13.43
CA ILE A 370 -15.14 -9.30 14.75
C ILE A 370 -13.82 -9.53 15.48
N THR A 371 -13.31 -10.76 15.48
CA THR A 371 -12.02 -11.12 16.11
C THR A 371 -10.87 -10.31 15.52
N PHE A 372 -10.85 -10.11 14.20
CA PHE A 372 -9.88 -9.27 13.52
C PHE A 372 -9.98 -7.81 13.98
N ASN A 373 -11.19 -7.24 14.03
CA ASN A 373 -11.40 -5.86 14.46
C ASN A 373 -10.97 -5.63 15.93
N VAL A 374 -11.20 -6.61 16.81
CA VAL A 374 -10.71 -6.58 18.21
C VAL A 374 -9.17 -6.57 18.23
N LYS A 375 -8.52 -7.46 17.50
CA LYS A 375 -7.05 -7.52 17.39
C LYS A 375 -6.47 -6.21 16.88
N GLU A 376 -7.07 -5.66 15.84
CA GLU A 376 -6.63 -4.40 15.22
C GLU A 376 -6.68 -3.24 16.22
N LYS A 377 -7.76 -3.10 17.01
CA LYS A 377 -7.86 -2.07 18.05
C LYS A 377 -6.71 -2.16 19.06
N TYR A 378 -6.52 -3.32 19.68
CA TYR A 378 -5.50 -3.48 20.72
C TYR A 378 -4.08 -3.36 20.18
N TYR A 379 -3.78 -3.90 19.00
CA TYR A 379 -2.45 -3.74 18.41
C TYR A 379 -2.18 -2.29 17.99
N ASN A 380 -3.20 -1.55 17.54
CA ASN A 380 -3.06 -0.12 17.27
C ASN A 380 -2.84 0.70 18.56
N GLU A 381 -3.45 0.33 19.68
CA GLU A 381 -3.17 0.93 20.99
C GLU A 381 -1.70 0.70 21.41
N VAL A 382 -1.20 -0.53 21.28
CA VAL A 382 0.21 -0.87 21.54
C VAL A 382 1.14 -0.05 20.65
N LYS A 383 0.87 0.01 19.34
CA LYS A 383 1.67 0.78 18.39
C LYS A 383 1.68 2.28 18.72
N THR A 384 0.52 2.84 19.10
CA THR A 384 0.40 4.24 19.51
C THR A 384 1.21 4.53 20.76
N TYR A 385 1.20 3.62 21.74
CA TYR A 385 2.02 3.74 22.94
C TYR A 385 3.52 3.64 22.62
N LEU A 386 3.94 2.68 21.79
CA LEU A 386 5.35 2.51 21.39
C LEU A 386 5.89 3.72 20.60
N ASN A 387 5.04 4.42 19.85
CA ASN A 387 5.44 5.66 19.17
C ASN A 387 5.89 6.75 20.16
N THR A 388 5.45 6.75 21.42
CA THR A 388 5.93 7.72 22.42
C THR A 388 7.42 7.55 22.70
N TYR A 389 7.94 6.32 22.72
CA TYR A 389 9.38 6.04 22.83
C TYR A 389 10.13 6.55 21.60
N ASP A 390 9.57 6.36 20.41
CA ASP A 390 10.19 6.84 19.16
C ASP A 390 10.34 8.37 19.15
N VAL A 391 9.35 9.11 19.68
CA VAL A 391 9.46 10.56 19.87
C VAL A 391 10.62 10.92 20.80
N VAL A 392 10.76 10.25 21.95
CA VAL A 392 11.85 10.55 22.90
C VAL A 392 13.22 10.15 22.33
N ILE A 393 13.31 9.03 21.61
CA ILE A 393 14.54 8.60 20.90
C ILE A 393 14.93 9.67 19.88
N ASN A 394 14.00 10.11 19.04
CA ASN A 394 14.27 11.11 18.00
C ASN A 394 14.67 12.47 18.60
N ASN A 395 14.04 12.89 19.70
CA ASN A 395 14.44 14.12 20.40
C ASN A 395 15.88 14.04 20.92
N ASN A 396 16.29 12.92 21.53
CA ASN A 396 17.67 12.76 22.01
C ASN A 396 18.68 12.67 20.85
N LEU A 397 18.34 12.00 19.75
CA LEU A 397 19.18 11.98 18.54
C LEU A 397 19.34 13.37 17.92
N SER A 398 18.29 14.19 17.92
CA SER A 398 18.38 15.58 17.45
C SER A 398 19.25 16.46 18.37
N ALA A 399 19.15 16.27 19.69
CA ALA A 399 20.00 16.97 20.67
C ALA A 399 21.47 16.57 20.53
N GLU A 400 21.76 15.27 20.35
CA GLU A 400 23.09 14.77 20.03
C GLU A 400 23.64 15.44 18.77
N LYS A 401 22.86 15.48 17.70
CA LYS A 401 23.27 16.11 16.44
C LYS A 401 23.63 17.59 16.63
N HIS A 402 22.80 18.34 17.36
CA HIS A 402 23.08 19.75 17.67
C HIS A 402 24.38 19.92 18.46
N LEU A 403 24.65 19.07 19.45
CA LEU A 403 25.90 19.12 20.23
C LEU A 403 27.14 18.80 19.37
N ILE A 404 27.01 17.88 18.41
CA ILE A 404 28.09 17.58 17.45
C ILE A 404 28.38 18.81 16.58
N GLU A 405 27.34 19.45 16.04
CA GLU A 405 27.47 20.67 15.24
C GLU A 405 28.09 21.82 16.07
N GLU A 406 27.67 21.99 17.33
CA GLU A 406 28.22 22.99 18.25
C GLU A 406 29.70 22.74 18.56
N LEU A 407 30.10 21.47 18.76
CA LEU A 407 31.49 21.08 18.99
C LEU A 407 32.38 21.37 17.78
N GLU A 408 31.90 21.12 16.56
CA GLU A 408 32.62 21.46 15.33
C GLU A 408 32.78 22.98 15.16
N MET A 409 31.70 23.74 15.38
CA MET A 409 31.76 25.21 15.34
C MET A 409 32.72 25.77 16.39
N PHE A 410 32.70 25.25 17.62
CA PHE A 410 33.59 25.67 18.69
C PHE A 410 35.06 25.42 18.34
N LYS A 411 35.39 24.22 17.82
CA LYS A 411 36.76 23.89 17.38
C LYS A 411 37.26 24.89 16.34
N LYS A 412 36.44 25.19 15.34
CA LYS A 412 36.78 26.15 14.28
C LYS A 412 37.00 27.55 14.85
N LYS A 413 36.05 28.06 15.64
CA LYS A 413 36.12 29.41 16.24
C LYS A 413 37.31 29.56 17.20
N SER A 414 37.62 28.53 17.98
CA SER A 414 38.77 28.56 18.89
C SER A 414 40.10 28.56 18.14
N GLN A 415 40.22 27.85 17.00
CA GLN A 415 41.40 27.93 16.14
C GLN A 415 41.56 29.32 15.51
N GLU A 416 40.46 29.92 15.04
CA GLU A 416 40.46 31.29 14.51
C GLU A 416 40.90 32.30 15.58
N THR A 417 40.33 32.22 16.78
CA THR A 417 40.68 33.10 17.91
C THR A 417 42.16 32.96 18.30
N LEU A 418 42.70 31.73 18.37
CA LEU A 418 44.11 31.51 18.66
C LEU A 418 45.01 32.14 17.59
N LYS A 419 44.63 32.01 16.31
CA LYS A 419 45.38 32.61 15.20
C LYS A 419 45.41 34.14 15.32
N GLU A 420 44.28 34.76 15.63
CA GLU A 420 44.18 36.21 15.85
C GLU A 420 45.03 36.66 17.05
N THR A 421 44.96 35.95 18.18
CA THR A 421 45.79 36.26 19.36
C THR A 421 47.28 36.14 19.08
N ILE A 422 47.73 35.08 18.40
CA ILE A 422 49.13 34.92 18.00
C ILE A 422 49.55 36.06 17.06
N GLN A 423 48.69 36.46 16.13
CA GLN A 423 48.97 37.57 15.22
C GLN A 423 49.13 38.90 15.99
N GLN A 424 48.24 39.20 16.93
CA GLN A 424 48.34 40.40 17.77
C GLN A 424 49.61 40.43 18.62
N ILE A 425 49.97 39.31 19.27
CA ILE A 425 51.24 39.18 20.00
C ILE A 425 52.41 39.41 19.04
N THR A 426 52.38 38.82 17.85
CA THR A 426 53.45 38.96 16.86
C THR A 426 53.63 40.41 16.42
N GLU A 427 52.54 41.10 16.09
CA GLU A 427 52.55 42.50 15.66
C GLU A 427 53.08 43.44 16.76
N ASN A 428 52.64 43.25 18.01
CA ASN A 428 53.08 44.08 19.14
C ASN A 428 54.58 43.97 19.40
N TYR A 429 55.11 42.73 19.49
CA TYR A 429 56.53 42.51 19.75
C TYR A 429 57.43 42.89 18.56
N ASP A 430 56.96 42.75 17.32
CA ASP A 430 57.72 43.17 16.14
C ASP A 430 57.81 44.70 16.04
N LEU A 431 56.80 45.43 16.49
CA LEU A 431 56.85 46.90 16.61
C LEU A 431 57.89 47.35 17.65
N GLU A 432 57.88 46.77 18.84
CA GLU A 432 58.88 47.07 19.88
C GLU A 432 60.31 46.69 19.48
N ALA A 433 60.48 45.55 18.80
CA ALA A 433 61.77 45.13 18.30
C ALA A 433 62.34 46.13 17.28
N LYS A 434 61.50 46.60 16.34
CA LYS A 434 61.89 47.65 15.37
C LYS A 434 62.34 48.94 16.04
N GLU A 435 61.67 49.37 17.12
CA GLU A 435 62.05 50.57 17.85
C GLU A 435 63.45 50.44 18.50
N ILE A 436 63.79 49.26 18.99
CA ILE A 436 65.12 48.98 19.57
C ILE A 436 66.19 48.84 18.49
N GLU A 437 65.87 48.23 17.33
CA GLU A 437 66.79 48.16 16.19
C GLU A 437 67.17 49.55 15.66
N LEU A 438 66.20 50.46 15.57
CA LEU A 438 66.47 51.86 15.23
C LEU A 438 67.44 52.50 16.24
N LYS A 439 67.20 52.33 17.54
CA LYS A 439 68.09 52.84 18.61
C LYS A 439 69.50 52.25 18.55
N ILE A 440 69.66 50.98 18.16
CA ILE A 440 70.97 50.34 17.98
C ILE A 440 71.74 50.99 16.82
N ASN A 441 71.06 51.27 15.71
CA ASN A 441 71.66 51.84 14.51
C ASN A 441 72.13 53.29 14.69
N GLU A 442 71.50 54.06 15.57
CA GLU A 442 71.84 55.48 15.81
C GLU A 442 73.02 55.70 16.78
N ILE A 443 73.37 54.72 17.63
CA ILE A 443 74.45 54.85 18.65
C ILE A 443 75.83 55.27 18.09
N PRO A 444 76.30 54.76 16.94
CA PRO A 444 77.60 55.15 16.38
C PRO A 444 77.73 56.64 16.02
N GLU A 445 76.62 57.34 15.79
CA GLU A 445 76.60 58.74 15.35
C GLU A 445 76.58 59.75 16.52
N ILE A 446 76.40 59.28 17.75
CA ILE A 446 76.37 60.15 18.93
C ILE A 446 77.80 60.45 19.40
N ASP A 447 78.23 61.72 19.31
CA ASP A 447 79.59 62.18 19.65
C ASP A 447 80.09 61.71 21.03
N ARG A 448 79.20 61.63 22.02
CA ARG A 448 79.49 61.15 23.38
C ARG A 448 80.05 59.72 23.41
N TYR A 449 79.64 58.88 22.46
CA TYR A 449 80.05 57.48 22.36
C TYR A 449 81.06 57.23 21.24
N ASN A 450 81.62 58.29 20.64
CA ASN A 450 82.61 58.20 19.58
C ASN A 450 84.04 58.30 20.16
N PRO A 451 84.80 57.19 20.26
CA PRO A 451 86.12 57.18 20.89
C PRO A 451 87.13 58.05 20.15
N ARG A 452 86.97 58.18 18.82
CA ARG A 452 87.86 58.97 17.97
C ARG A 452 87.68 60.46 18.21
N ALA A 453 86.43 60.91 18.33
CA ALA A 453 86.12 62.31 18.63
C ALA A 453 86.66 62.73 20.00
N ALA A 454 86.47 61.88 21.02
CA ALA A 454 86.97 62.14 22.37
C ALA A 454 88.51 62.14 22.47
N LEU A 455 89.19 61.25 21.75
CA LEU A 455 90.66 61.18 21.75
C LEU A 455 91.27 62.45 21.14
N VAL A 456 90.74 62.89 19.99
CA VAL A 456 91.21 64.12 19.31
C VAL A 456 91.04 65.35 20.19
N ASN A 457 89.87 65.52 20.81
CA ASN A 457 89.60 66.66 21.70
C ASN A 457 90.53 66.65 22.92
N ASN A 458 90.63 65.53 23.62
CA ASN A 458 91.42 65.46 24.85
C ASN A 458 92.94 65.60 24.57
N LEU A 459 93.44 65.11 23.43
CA LEU A 459 94.87 65.20 23.09
C LEU A 459 95.28 66.65 22.78
N THR A 460 94.37 67.42 22.19
CA THR A 460 94.55 68.86 21.97
C THR A 460 94.72 69.61 23.29
N TYR A 461 93.87 69.34 24.29
CA TYR A 461 94.01 69.94 25.62
C TYR A 461 95.33 69.58 26.31
N ASN A 462 95.77 68.32 26.19
CA ASN A 462 97.02 67.88 26.78
C ASN A 462 98.24 68.64 26.24
N ILE A 463 98.30 68.87 24.91
CA ILE A 463 99.38 69.66 24.28
C ILE A 463 99.45 71.06 24.89
N PHE A 464 98.30 71.72 25.02
CA PHE A 464 98.21 73.06 25.60
C PHE A 464 98.69 73.09 27.06
N ILE A 465 98.23 72.15 27.88
CA ILE A 465 98.62 72.08 29.31
C ILE A 465 100.12 71.83 29.45
N ALA A 466 100.66 70.88 28.68
CA ALA A 466 102.09 70.56 28.73
C ALA A 466 102.98 71.76 28.36
N PHE A 467 102.53 72.57 27.40
CA PHE A 467 103.22 73.81 27.01
C PHE A 467 103.21 74.88 28.12
N ILE A 468 102.10 75.01 28.84
CA ILE A 468 102.00 75.92 29.99
C ILE A 468 102.95 75.46 31.11
N VAL A 469 102.93 74.16 31.44
CA VAL A 469 103.80 73.59 32.49
C VAL A 469 105.27 73.74 32.11
N PHE A 470 105.61 73.59 30.83
CA PHE A 470 106.94 73.85 30.30
C PHE A 470 107.43 75.28 30.61
N LEU A 471 106.59 76.29 30.34
CA LEU A 471 106.95 77.69 30.62
C LEU A 471 107.13 77.97 32.12
N ILE A 472 106.20 77.49 32.94
CA ILE A 472 106.24 77.70 34.40
C ILE A 472 107.45 77.00 35.01
N GLY A 473 107.69 75.73 34.65
CA GLY A 473 108.82 74.93 35.13
C GLY A 473 110.17 75.46 34.68
N GLY A 474 110.23 76.15 33.53
CA GLY A 474 111.43 76.82 33.06
C GLY A 474 111.78 78.04 33.90
N ILE A 475 110.81 78.94 34.11
CA ILE A 475 111.03 80.19 34.86
C ILE A 475 111.38 79.91 36.33
N THR A 476 110.67 78.98 36.97
CA THR A 476 110.92 78.62 38.38
C THR A 476 112.32 78.02 38.59
N GLY A 477 112.79 77.20 37.64
CA GLY A 477 114.13 76.60 37.68
C GLY A 477 115.27 77.63 37.64
N TYR A 478 115.03 78.83 37.10
CA TYR A 478 116.00 79.93 37.13
C TYR A 478 116.02 80.66 38.48
N SER A 479 114.86 80.92 39.10
CA SER A 479 114.78 81.70 40.34
C SER A 479 115.55 81.12 41.54
N ASN A 480 115.89 79.82 41.48
CA ASN A 480 116.58 79.11 42.56
C ASN A 480 118.12 79.11 42.48
N LYS A 481 118.75 79.86 41.57
CA LYS A 481 120.22 80.00 41.52
C LYS A 481 120.66 81.41 41.85
N ILE A 482 121.34 81.59 43.00
CA ILE A 482 122.06 82.81 43.36
C ILE A 482 123.37 82.84 42.56
N ILE A 483 123.55 83.87 41.74
CA ILE A 483 124.67 84.05 40.81
C ILE A 483 125.51 85.22 41.30
N GLU A 484 126.77 84.98 41.66
CA GLU A 484 127.68 85.99 42.26
C GLU A 484 128.48 86.82 41.23
N ASN A 485 128.21 86.73 39.92
CA ASN A 485 128.81 87.66 38.95
C ASN A 485 127.94 87.87 37.69
N VAL A 486 127.79 89.14 37.28
CA VAL A 486 126.78 89.63 36.32
C VAL A 486 127.20 89.43 34.85
N ASN A 487 127.80 88.31 34.46
CA ASN A 487 128.17 88.11 33.04
C ASN A 487 128.03 86.67 32.48
N GLU A 488 126.91 85.99 32.77
CA GLU A 488 126.59 84.71 32.11
C GLU A 488 125.09 84.56 31.76
N PHE A 489 124.66 85.09 30.61
CA PHE A 489 123.28 84.93 30.09
C PHE A 489 123.01 83.51 29.54
N ASN A 490 124.03 82.85 28.99
CA ASN A 490 123.86 81.52 28.37
C ASN A 490 123.57 80.41 29.38
N SER A 491 124.14 80.47 30.58
CA SER A 491 123.89 79.47 31.62
C SER A 491 122.46 79.56 32.17
N ILE A 492 121.87 80.75 32.15
CA ILE A 492 120.49 81.03 32.55
C ILE A 492 119.49 80.43 31.56
N PHE A 493 119.65 80.71 30.27
CA PHE A 493 118.69 80.27 29.24
C PHE A 493 118.66 78.74 29.10
N VAL A 494 119.82 78.08 29.15
CA VAL A 494 119.90 76.61 29.11
C VAL A 494 119.25 75.98 30.35
N SER A 495 119.40 76.59 31.52
CA SER A 495 118.76 76.10 32.75
C SER A 495 117.23 76.17 32.69
N VAL A 496 116.69 77.26 32.13
CA VAL A 496 115.24 77.43 31.90
C VAL A 496 114.72 76.38 30.92
N LEU A 497 115.41 76.18 29.79
CA LEU A 497 114.99 75.22 28.77
C LEU A 497 115.02 73.78 29.27
N ILE A 498 116.09 73.35 29.96
CA ILE A 498 116.18 71.97 30.45
C ILE A 498 115.15 71.70 31.56
N SER A 499 114.96 72.65 32.49
CA SER A 499 113.96 72.52 33.55
C SER A 499 112.54 72.50 32.98
N GLY A 500 112.23 73.44 32.08
CA GLY A 500 110.94 73.50 31.40
C GLY A 500 110.67 72.24 30.58
N SER A 501 111.62 71.77 29.76
CA SER A 501 111.47 70.57 28.93
C SER A 501 111.20 69.33 29.76
N LYS A 502 111.87 69.15 30.91
CA LYS A 502 111.60 68.02 31.79
C LYS A 502 110.16 68.00 32.28
N TRP A 503 109.69 69.12 32.85
CA TRP A 503 108.34 69.19 33.42
C TRP A 503 107.25 69.17 32.34
N GLY A 504 107.47 69.84 31.20
CA GLY A 504 106.57 69.81 30.05
C GLY A 504 106.43 68.41 29.44
N ALA A 505 107.55 67.70 29.23
CA ALA A 505 107.52 66.34 28.68
C ALA A 505 106.84 65.35 29.62
N ILE A 506 107.10 65.44 30.94
CA ILE A 506 106.43 64.60 31.94
C ILE A 506 104.91 64.86 31.92
N SER A 507 104.48 66.13 31.89
CA SER A 507 103.07 66.49 31.82
C SER A 507 102.40 65.97 30.53
N PHE A 508 103.08 66.07 29.39
CA PHE A 508 102.55 65.57 28.11
C PHE A 508 102.35 64.06 28.12
N ILE A 509 103.33 63.29 28.62
CA ILE A 509 103.23 61.82 28.67
C ILE A 509 102.10 61.40 29.61
N ILE A 510 101.99 62.04 30.79
CA ILE A 510 100.90 61.76 31.73
C ILE A 510 99.55 62.06 31.08
N GLY A 511 99.40 63.22 30.44
CA GLY A 511 98.14 63.55 29.77
C GLY A 511 97.84 62.65 28.56
N LEU A 512 98.86 62.13 27.87
CA LEU A 512 98.67 61.22 26.74
C LEU A 512 98.12 59.87 27.22
N ILE A 513 98.61 59.36 28.34
CA ILE A 513 98.07 58.16 28.99
C ILE A 513 96.62 58.41 29.42
N ILE A 514 96.31 59.56 30.02
CA ILE A 514 94.95 59.91 30.44
C ILE A 514 93.98 59.97 29.24
N THR A 515 94.38 60.59 28.13
CA THR A 515 93.55 60.64 26.90
C THR A 515 93.23 59.26 26.34
N LEU A 516 94.22 58.36 26.34
CA LEU A 516 94.07 57.01 25.80
C LEU A 516 93.15 56.18 26.70
N LEU A 517 93.28 56.33 28.02
CA LEU A 517 92.38 55.70 29.00
C LEU A 517 90.94 56.21 28.86
N MET A 518 90.72 57.51 28.61
CA MET A 518 89.37 58.05 28.37
C MET A 518 88.75 57.51 27.07
N ALA A 519 89.53 57.42 25.98
CA ALA A 519 89.03 56.88 24.72
C ALA A 519 88.67 55.39 24.83
N VAL A 520 89.47 54.61 25.56
CA VAL A 520 89.16 53.22 25.90
C VAL A 520 87.90 53.15 26.78
N GLY A 521 87.77 54.03 27.77
CA GLY A 521 86.57 54.12 28.61
C GLY A 521 85.29 54.37 27.80
N ILE A 522 85.33 55.30 26.84
CA ILE A 522 84.18 55.61 25.97
C ILE A 522 83.87 54.45 25.00
N ALA A 523 84.89 53.76 24.49
CA ALA A 523 84.68 52.56 23.67
C ALA A 523 84.02 51.42 24.48
N ILE A 524 84.39 51.26 25.74
CA ILE A 524 83.76 50.31 26.66
C ILE A 524 82.32 50.72 26.96
N GLU A 525 82.04 52.00 27.22
CA GLU A 525 80.68 52.50 27.41
C GLU A 525 79.79 52.26 26.18
N LYS A 526 80.29 52.53 24.96
CA LYS A 526 79.58 52.23 23.71
C LYS A 526 79.25 50.74 23.60
N TYR A 527 80.22 49.87 23.87
CA TYR A 527 80.03 48.43 23.81
C TYR A 527 79.03 47.93 24.86
N ASP A 528 79.08 48.48 26.08
CA ASP A 528 78.14 48.14 27.15
C ASP A 528 76.70 48.56 26.79
N VAL A 529 76.49 49.74 26.21
CA VAL A 529 75.16 50.20 25.75
C VAL A 529 74.65 49.34 24.59
N LEU A 530 75.49 49.04 23.58
CA LEU A 530 75.12 48.15 22.48
C LEU A 530 74.79 46.73 22.98
N SER A 531 75.59 46.20 23.91
CA SER A 531 75.36 44.89 24.53
C SER A 531 74.06 44.85 25.31
N LYS A 532 73.72 45.92 26.05
CA LYS A 532 72.45 46.06 26.79
C LYS A 532 71.24 46.08 25.84
N LEU A 533 71.31 46.81 24.73
CA LEU A 533 70.21 46.83 23.75
C LEU A 533 70.06 45.50 22.99
N HIS A 534 71.16 44.84 22.60
CA HIS A 534 71.10 43.50 22.00
C HIS A 534 70.54 42.46 22.99
N ARG A 535 70.90 42.55 24.28
CA ARG A 535 70.29 41.71 25.33
C ARG A 535 68.80 41.99 25.45
N LYS A 536 68.38 43.25 25.43
CA LYS A 536 66.95 43.63 25.47
C LYS A 536 66.18 43.08 24.26
N LEU A 537 66.76 43.14 23.06
CA LEU A 537 66.16 42.60 21.83
C LEU A 537 66.04 41.06 21.87
N ASN A 538 67.04 40.37 22.39
CA ASN A 538 66.96 38.92 22.59
C ASN A 538 65.95 38.53 23.68
N LEU A 539 65.86 39.30 24.76
CA LEU A 539 64.84 39.10 25.79
C LEU A 539 63.43 39.27 25.23
N LEU A 540 63.18 40.28 24.40
CA LEU A 540 61.89 40.47 23.72
C LEU A 540 61.54 39.30 22.79
N LYS A 541 62.52 38.72 22.07
CA LYS A 541 62.28 37.52 21.25
C LYS A 541 61.89 36.32 22.11
N ILE A 542 62.56 36.13 23.25
CA ILE A 542 62.25 35.06 24.20
C ILE A 542 60.87 35.28 24.83
N GLU A 543 60.52 36.52 25.20
CA GLU A 543 59.21 36.88 25.75
C GLU A 543 58.08 36.69 24.73
N LYS A 544 58.28 37.10 23.47
CA LYS A 544 57.36 36.82 22.36
C LYS A 544 57.08 35.33 22.20
N GLU A 545 58.14 34.51 22.14
CA GLU A 545 57.99 33.05 22.03
C GLU A 545 57.29 32.46 23.25
N LYS A 546 57.60 32.94 24.45
CA LYS A 546 56.97 32.52 25.70
C LYS A 546 55.47 32.87 25.73
N GLU A 547 55.08 34.09 25.37
CA GLU A 547 53.66 34.48 25.31
C GLU A 547 52.89 33.70 24.24
N ILE A 548 53.50 33.40 23.09
CA ILE A 548 52.89 32.54 22.06
C ILE A 548 52.69 31.11 22.60
N VAL A 549 53.64 30.58 23.36
CA VAL A 549 53.52 29.26 24.00
C VAL A 549 52.41 29.28 25.06
N GLU A 550 52.38 30.28 25.94
CA GLU A 550 51.34 30.45 26.96
C GLU A 550 49.95 30.59 26.34
N ALA A 551 49.80 31.36 25.26
CA ALA A 551 48.54 31.50 24.53
C ALA A 551 48.07 30.17 23.91
N LYS A 552 49.00 29.37 23.37
CA LYS A 552 48.70 28.02 22.86
C LYS A 552 48.31 27.06 23.98
N GLU A 553 49.01 27.06 25.10
CA GLU A 553 48.70 26.21 26.25
C GLU A 553 47.34 26.55 26.86
N MET A 554 47.05 27.85 27.06
CA MET A 554 45.77 28.33 27.57
C MET A 554 44.61 27.97 26.63
N ASN A 555 44.79 28.13 25.31
CA ASN A 555 43.76 27.73 24.34
C ASN A 555 43.58 26.21 24.29
N ASN A 556 44.65 25.42 24.34
CA ASN A 556 44.57 23.96 24.40
C ASN A 556 43.85 23.48 25.67
N HIS A 557 44.14 24.09 26.82
CA HIS A 557 43.46 23.77 28.07
C HIS A 557 41.96 24.09 27.99
N LYS A 558 41.60 25.28 27.48
CA LYS A 558 40.21 25.69 27.25
C LYS A 558 39.48 24.78 26.26
N GLN A 559 40.13 24.41 25.16
CA GLN A 559 39.60 23.46 24.19
C GLN A 559 39.35 22.09 24.81
N LYS A 560 40.31 21.57 25.58
CA LYS A 560 40.22 20.26 26.23
C LYS A 560 39.02 20.19 27.17
N ILE A 561 38.86 21.19 28.06
CA ILE A 561 37.74 21.25 29.01
C ILE A 561 36.39 21.29 28.27
N MET A 562 36.27 22.13 27.24
CA MET A 562 35.01 22.28 26.50
C MET A 562 34.67 21.02 25.69
N ILE A 563 35.67 20.43 25.03
CA ILE A 563 35.50 19.18 24.26
C ILE A 563 35.09 18.03 25.20
N GLU A 564 35.74 17.88 26.36
CA GLU A 564 35.38 16.87 27.35
C GLU A 564 33.94 17.08 27.87
N SER A 565 33.53 18.32 28.13
CA SER A 565 32.18 18.66 28.59
C SER A 565 31.09 18.34 27.54
N ILE A 566 31.29 18.75 26.29
CA ILE A 566 30.33 18.47 25.22
C ILE A 566 30.30 16.96 24.90
N ASN A 567 31.46 16.29 24.85
CA ASN A 567 31.52 14.84 24.62
C ASN A 567 30.83 14.05 25.73
N SER A 568 30.98 14.46 26.99
CA SER A 568 30.26 13.85 28.11
C SER A 568 28.74 14.00 27.95
N SER A 569 28.29 15.16 27.46
CA SER A 569 26.86 15.41 27.17
C SER A 569 26.35 14.56 26.00
N ILE A 570 27.14 14.40 24.94
CA ILE A 570 26.85 13.51 23.80
C ILE A 570 26.74 12.05 24.28
N GLU A 571 27.68 11.59 25.11
CA GLU A 571 27.67 10.24 25.66
C GLU A 571 26.45 9.99 26.54
N LEU A 572 26.03 10.98 27.33
CA LEU A 572 24.80 10.93 28.12
C LEU A 572 23.55 10.78 27.24
N HIS A 573 23.43 11.54 26.13
CA HIS A 573 22.33 11.37 25.19
C HIS A 573 22.34 10.00 24.50
N ARG A 574 23.52 9.50 24.10
CA ARG A 574 23.66 8.15 23.52
C ARG A 574 23.25 7.05 24.49
N LYS A 575 23.71 7.13 25.74
CA LYS A 575 23.34 6.19 26.79
C LYS A 575 21.84 6.22 27.02
N ARG A 576 21.23 7.40 27.08
CA ARG A 576 19.77 7.57 27.20
C ARG A 576 19.01 6.98 26.02
N VAL A 577 19.49 7.14 24.77
CA VAL A 577 18.89 6.50 23.59
C VAL A 577 18.96 4.97 23.70
N ALA A 578 20.09 4.41 24.13
CA ALA A 578 20.25 2.98 24.32
C ALA A 578 19.30 2.44 25.40
N GLU A 579 19.24 3.10 26.56
CA GLU A 579 18.32 2.77 27.66
C GLU A 579 16.85 2.81 27.19
N ILE A 580 16.44 3.85 26.47
CA ILE A 580 15.07 3.99 25.97
C ILE A 580 14.74 2.92 24.92
N LYS A 581 15.69 2.54 24.06
CA LYS A 581 15.51 1.43 23.10
C LYS A 581 15.31 0.09 23.81
N GLU A 582 16.09 -0.18 24.86
CA GLU A 582 15.93 -1.38 25.67
C GLU A 582 14.58 -1.38 26.39
N GLN A 583 14.21 -0.26 27.01
CA GLN A 583 12.89 -0.08 27.63
C GLN A 583 11.76 -0.25 26.62
N LYS A 584 11.90 0.26 25.39
CA LYS A 584 10.92 0.08 24.31
C LYS A 584 10.77 -1.40 23.95
N ALA A 585 11.86 -2.15 23.82
CA ALA A 585 11.81 -3.57 23.48
C ALA A 585 11.16 -4.42 24.59
N LEU A 586 11.46 -4.11 25.86
CA LEU A 586 10.83 -4.76 27.01
C LEU A 586 9.32 -4.41 27.07
N ALA A 587 8.98 -3.13 26.93
CA ALA A 587 7.60 -2.67 26.91
C ALA A 587 6.82 -3.25 25.73
N GLU A 588 7.41 -3.37 24.55
CA GLU A 588 6.79 -3.99 23.37
C GLU A 588 6.35 -5.41 23.67
N LYS A 589 7.25 -6.23 24.22
CA LYS A 589 6.92 -7.61 24.59
C LYS A 589 5.79 -7.67 25.62
N GLU A 590 5.90 -6.88 26.69
CA GLU A 590 4.91 -6.86 27.77
C GLU A 590 3.53 -6.36 27.30
N LEU A 591 3.51 -5.32 26.46
CA LEU A 591 2.28 -4.72 25.94
C LEU A 591 1.58 -5.63 24.94
N TYR A 592 2.32 -6.30 24.05
CA TYR A 592 1.72 -7.30 23.16
C TYR A 592 1.23 -8.53 23.94
N GLU A 593 1.93 -8.96 24.99
CA GLU A 593 1.45 -10.05 25.86
C GLU A 593 0.15 -9.68 26.58
N LYS A 594 0.09 -8.47 27.17
CA LYS A 594 -1.14 -7.94 27.78
C LYS A 594 -2.27 -7.75 26.77
N ALA A 595 -1.97 -7.25 25.58
CA ALA A 595 -2.94 -7.11 24.49
C ALA A 595 -3.50 -8.48 24.07
N ASN A 596 -2.63 -9.48 23.91
CA ASN A 596 -3.04 -10.85 23.56
C ASN A 596 -3.95 -11.47 24.62
N GLN A 597 -3.65 -11.27 25.91
CA GLN A 597 -4.52 -11.72 27.01
C GLN A 597 -5.90 -11.06 26.93
N LYS A 598 -5.98 -9.74 26.74
CA LYS A 598 -7.27 -9.03 26.57
C LYS A 598 -8.03 -9.48 25.33
N ILE A 599 -7.34 -9.64 24.20
CA ILE A 599 -7.92 -10.16 22.96
C ILE A 599 -8.51 -11.55 23.23
N GLU A 600 -7.79 -12.44 23.91
CA GLU A 600 -8.28 -13.77 24.25
C GLU A 600 -9.51 -13.70 25.18
N GLU A 601 -9.48 -12.87 26.22
CA GLU A 601 -10.61 -12.66 27.12
C GLU A 601 -11.88 -12.17 26.40
N GLU A 602 -11.75 -11.17 25.52
CA GLU A 602 -12.88 -10.61 24.78
C GLU A 602 -13.39 -11.56 23.67
N THR A 603 -12.51 -12.32 23.02
CA THR A 603 -12.87 -13.17 21.87
C THR A 603 -13.22 -14.62 22.24
N LYS A 604 -12.85 -15.09 23.44
CA LYS A 604 -13.11 -16.48 23.88
C LYS A 604 -14.58 -16.87 23.82
N THR A 605 -15.46 -15.99 24.30
CA THR A 605 -16.92 -16.24 24.27
C THR A 605 -17.45 -16.31 22.84
N LEU A 606 -16.87 -15.52 21.93
CA LEU A 606 -17.23 -15.48 20.51
C LEU A 606 -16.78 -16.75 19.77
N ILE A 607 -15.55 -17.21 20.01
CA ILE A 607 -14.97 -18.41 19.37
C ILE A 607 -15.74 -19.67 19.79
N ASN A 608 -16.19 -19.73 21.05
CA ASN A 608 -17.00 -20.84 21.57
C ASN A 608 -18.37 -21.00 20.88
N ILE A 609 -18.86 -20.01 20.11
CA ILE A 609 -20.13 -20.09 19.36
C ILE A 609 -19.99 -20.97 18.10
N ILE A 610 -18.76 -21.14 17.60
CA ILE A 610 -18.46 -22.00 16.44
C ILE A 610 -18.19 -23.44 16.88
N SER A 611 -17.64 -23.61 18.10
CA SER A 611 -17.34 -24.91 18.72
C SER A 611 -18.63 -25.64 19.06
#